data_AF-A0AB34XMH6-F1
#
_entry.id   AF-A0AB34XMH6-F1
#
_cell.length_a   1.000
_cell.length_b   1.000
_cell.length_c   1.000
_cell.angle_alpha   90.00
_cell.angle_beta   90.00
_cell.angle_gamma   90.00
#
_symmetry.space_group_name_H-M   'P 1'
#
loop_
_entity.id
_entity.type
_entity.pdbx_description
1 polymer ?
#
loop_
_entity_poly.entity_id
_entity_poly.type
_entity_poly.pdbx_seq_one_letter_code
_entity_poly.pdbx_strand_id
1 'polypeptide(L)'
;MLKILVSHNLKVFHVEGERIVQRDLSNITRPEDVLCFYDRNGLQGFCTLGDSDRWLDLETLTITRAIPTVAITSEYHGNGHYSFQYGGRFGRANHLGGLDFVAEHRNLWETFKLLDIETFYAARRVASHRWVLGGSDTIVKLNLRESNFDHVTFGEKKLPMEAFFNSAAATKHLPRFIFFDDWKVHEAFLLNPAIVLVVFGHGVALQQYCECIRSIGSLAKYDGTILIVSNIEADHLKGLAPEALRSQIQVIPMQGSDQLDYVGARLTIFNTSLLDEYQPILYSDVDIVFDRPIEPFLVEAIKARRCSAQIEPFHQIATSEHTGSTLVQADPFTCEGLHGFNGGLLLVPNMADHARYIRAAYQTLVRYTSEHGRKSIPFYDQSVLNYTLYKLDDFDGEPVSAHTQIGGYDHPTDPAYPRGFIHFWNTAEKHLAMRAYIDEAEKLSQA
;
A
#
# COMPACT_ATOMS: atom_id res chain seq x y z
N MET A 1 9.97 -9.80 28.83
CA MET A 1 9.68 -8.93 27.68
C MET A 1 10.27 -9.60 26.46
N LEU A 2 9.51 -9.70 25.37
CA LEU A 2 9.99 -10.29 24.12
C LEU A 2 10.84 -9.27 23.36
N LYS A 3 11.98 -9.72 22.84
CA LYS A 3 12.88 -8.94 22.00
C LYS A 3 13.26 -9.76 20.78
N ILE A 4 13.18 -9.16 19.60
CA ILE A 4 13.54 -9.80 18.33
C ILE A 4 15.06 -9.79 18.19
N LEU A 5 15.64 -10.93 17.80
CA LEU A 5 17.06 -11.03 17.52
C LEU A 5 17.37 -10.60 16.09
N VAL A 6 18.22 -9.59 15.95
CA VAL A 6 18.78 -9.15 14.68
C VAL A 6 20.28 -9.45 14.67
N SER A 7 20.71 -10.17 13.64
CA SER A 7 22.11 -10.53 13.43
C SER A 7 22.89 -9.44 12.69
N HIS A 8 24.22 -9.59 12.60
CA HIS A 8 25.15 -8.58 12.07
C HIS A 8 24.88 -8.11 10.64
N ASN A 9 24.09 -8.86 9.86
CA ASN A 9 23.68 -8.55 8.49
C ASN A 9 22.20 -8.15 8.40
N LEU A 10 21.64 -7.65 9.51
CA LEU A 10 20.24 -7.22 9.65
C LEU A 10 19.18 -8.29 9.37
N LYS A 11 19.56 -9.57 9.44
CA LYS A 11 18.60 -10.67 9.35
C LYS A 11 18.04 -11.03 10.71
N VAL A 12 16.79 -11.46 10.71
CA VAL A 12 16.13 -12.04 11.89
C VAL A 12 16.08 -13.56 11.77
N PHE A 13 15.94 -14.24 12.89
CA PHE A 13 15.77 -15.69 12.93
C PHE A 13 14.29 -16.06 12.85
N HIS A 14 13.97 -17.02 12.02
CA HIS A 14 12.62 -17.48 11.70
C HIS A 14 12.56 -19.00 11.83
N VAL A 15 11.48 -19.52 12.39
CA VAL A 15 11.29 -20.96 12.61
C VAL A 15 10.49 -21.56 11.44
N GLU A 16 11.14 -22.43 10.66
CA GLU A 16 10.55 -23.12 9.51
C GLU A 16 10.54 -24.63 9.75
N GLY A 17 9.37 -25.15 10.14
CA GLY A 17 9.24 -26.53 10.59
C GLY A 17 10.08 -26.75 11.86
N GLU A 18 11.10 -27.62 11.77
CA GLU A 18 12.02 -27.93 12.86
C GLU A 18 13.35 -27.17 12.77
N ARG A 19 13.48 -26.19 11.87
CA ARG A 19 14.74 -25.47 11.63
C ARG A 19 14.62 -24.01 11.98
N ILE A 20 15.72 -23.44 12.48
CA ILE A 20 15.88 -21.99 12.63
C ILE A 20 16.69 -21.48 11.45
N VAL A 21 16.13 -20.52 10.70
CA VAL A 21 16.77 -19.93 9.53
C VAL A 21 16.79 -18.41 9.62
N GLN A 22 17.79 -17.78 9.01
CA GLN A 22 17.93 -16.34 8.92
C GLN A 22 17.17 -15.82 7.70
N ARG A 23 16.34 -14.82 7.91
CA ARG A 23 15.53 -14.17 6.88
C ARG A 23 15.76 -12.66 6.90
N ASP A 24 15.79 -12.09 5.71
CA ASP A 24 15.79 -10.64 5.49
C ASP A 24 14.49 -10.06 6.03
N LEU A 25 14.55 -8.86 6.64
CA LEU A 25 13.36 -8.19 7.17
C LEU A 25 12.23 -8.08 6.13
N SER A 26 12.57 -7.84 4.86
CA SER A 26 11.63 -7.72 3.74
C SER A 26 10.90 -9.02 3.41
N ASN A 27 11.49 -10.18 3.76
CA ASN A 27 11.04 -11.51 3.31
C ASN A 27 10.30 -12.29 4.41
N ILE A 28 9.97 -11.64 5.53
CA ILE A 28 9.17 -12.25 6.60
C ILE A 28 7.70 -12.21 6.21
N THR A 29 7.14 -13.37 5.86
CA THR A 29 5.70 -13.53 5.56
C THR A 29 4.86 -13.86 6.79
N ARG A 30 5.46 -14.57 7.76
CA ARG A 30 4.83 -15.01 9.01
C ARG A 30 5.59 -14.47 10.22
N PRO A 31 5.30 -13.24 10.66
CA PRO A 31 5.96 -12.62 11.81
C PRO A 31 5.84 -13.43 13.10
N GLU A 32 4.76 -14.20 13.25
CA GLU A 32 4.50 -15.06 14.41
C GLU A 32 5.56 -16.15 14.63
N ASP A 33 6.27 -16.56 13.58
CA ASP A 33 7.33 -17.58 13.65
C ASP A 33 8.73 -16.97 13.88
N VAL A 34 8.84 -15.64 14.04
CA VAL A 34 10.13 -14.98 14.31
C VAL A 34 10.61 -15.31 15.73
N LEU A 35 11.88 -15.72 15.84
CA LEU A 35 12.50 -16.08 17.10
C LEU A 35 12.74 -14.82 17.95
N CYS A 36 12.32 -14.90 19.20
CA CYS A 36 12.42 -13.85 20.20
C CYS A 36 13.25 -14.33 21.39
N PHE A 37 14.02 -13.43 21.98
CA PHE A 37 14.54 -13.57 23.33
C PHE A 37 13.49 -13.10 24.32
N TYR A 38 13.15 -13.93 25.28
CA TYR A 38 12.28 -13.60 26.39
C TYR A 38 13.09 -13.45 27.66
N ASP A 39 12.93 -12.30 28.33
CA ASP A 39 13.47 -12.08 29.67
C ASP A 39 12.41 -11.46 30.60
N ARG A 40 11.86 -12.25 31.52
CA ARG A 40 10.91 -11.76 32.54
C ARG A 40 10.92 -12.64 33.78
N ASN A 41 10.85 -12.03 34.96
CA ASN A 41 10.72 -12.72 36.25
C ASN A 41 11.81 -13.79 36.48
N GLY A 42 13.03 -13.55 35.99
CA GLY A 42 14.15 -14.50 36.09
C GLY A 42 14.09 -15.68 35.10
N LEU A 43 13.06 -15.74 34.24
CA LEU A 43 12.98 -16.69 33.15
C LEU A 43 13.61 -16.08 31.90
N GLN A 44 14.69 -16.70 31.41
CA GLN A 44 15.38 -16.35 30.18
C GLN A 44 15.34 -17.52 29.20
N GLY A 45 15.08 -17.23 27.93
CA GLY A 45 15.03 -18.24 26.89
C GLY A 45 14.63 -17.68 25.53
N PHE A 46 14.55 -18.56 24.54
CA PHE A 46 14.03 -18.22 23.22
C PHE A 46 12.68 -18.88 22.98
N CYS A 47 11.78 -18.15 22.33
CA CYS A 47 10.46 -18.60 21.89
C CYS A 47 10.12 -17.90 20.57
N THR A 48 8.95 -18.16 20.00
CA THR A 48 8.50 -17.42 18.81
C THR A 48 7.61 -16.25 19.21
N LEU A 49 7.48 -15.28 18.31
CA LEU A 49 6.66 -14.09 18.56
C LEU A 49 5.17 -14.44 18.81
N GLY A 50 4.65 -15.44 18.11
CA GLY A 50 3.25 -15.88 18.22
C GLY A 50 2.99 -16.94 19.28
N ASP A 51 4.04 -17.54 19.86
CA ASP A 51 3.91 -18.59 20.87
C ASP A 51 4.99 -18.44 21.93
N SER A 52 4.63 -17.77 23.02
CA SER A 52 5.49 -17.59 24.18
C SER A 52 5.40 -18.72 25.22
N ASP A 53 4.54 -19.72 24.97
CA ASP A 53 4.33 -20.84 25.91
C ASP A 53 5.24 -22.02 25.58
N ARG A 54 5.72 -22.11 24.33
CA ARG A 54 6.75 -23.05 23.91
C ARG A 54 8.11 -22.40 23.75
N TRP A 55 9.14 -23.13 24.15
CA TRP A 55 10.51 -22.65 24.25
C TRP A 55 11.43 -23.46 23.35
N LEU A 56 12.50 -22.81 22.92
CA LEU A 56 13.57 -23.44 22.18
C LEU A 56 14.33 -24.42 23.07
N ASP A 57 14.38 -25.67 22.63
CA ASP A 57 15.38 -26.62 23.11
C ASP A 57 16.72 -26.27 22.45
N LEU A 58 17.75 -26.00 23.26
CA LEU A 58 19.07 -25.59 22.75
C LEU A 58 19.94 -26.76 22.32
N GLU A 59 19.59 -27.98 22.72
CA GLU A 59 20.29 -29.19 22.32
C GLU A 59 19.86 -29.61 20.91
N THR A 60 18.55 -29.56 20.63
CA THR A 60 17.97 -29.95 19.33
C THR A 60 17.69 -28.78 18.40
N LEU A 61 17.69 -27.54 18.92
CA LEU A 61 17.33 -26.30 18.20
C LEU A 61 15.89 -26.31 17.65
N THR A 62 14.98 -26.95 18.37
CA THR A 62 13.54 -27.04 18.03
C THR A 62 12.65 -26.39 19.09
N ILE A 63 11.52 -25.79 18.70
CA ILE A 63 10.54 -25.20 19.62
C ILE A 63 9.63 -26.29 20.20
N THR A 64 10.12 -27.00 21.22
CA THR A 64 9.45 -28.18 21.79
C THR A 64 9.34 -28.17 23.32
N ARG A 65 10.06 -27.27 24.01
CA ARG A 65 10.08 -27.26 25.48
C ARG A 65 8.87 -26.53 26.05
N ALA A 66 8.32 -27.07 27.14
CA ALA A 66 7.26 -26.42 27.92
C ALA A 66 7.78 -25.39 28.94
N ILE A 67 9.08 -25.43 29.25
CA ILE A 67 9.74 -24.57 30.25
C ILE A 67 11.03 -24.03 29.62
N PRO A 68 11.39 -22.75 29.84
CA PRO A 68 12.62 -22.17 29.33
C PRO A 68 13.85 -22.91 29.83
N THR A 69 14.88 -22.94 28.98
CA THR A 69 16.19 -23.44 29.36
C THR A 69 16.87 -22.43 30.29
N VAL A 70 16.81 -22.69 31.60
CA VAL A 70 17.36 -21.85 32.69
C VAL A 70 18.89 -21.66 32.65
N ALA A 71 19.57 -22.22 31.65
CA ALA A 71 21.03 -22.20 31.50
C ALA A 71 21.52 -21.22 30.41
N ILE A 72 20.65 -20.42 29.79
CA ILE A 72 21.10 -19.30 28.95
C ILE A 72 21.52 -18.14 29.84
N THR A 73 22.70 -17.60 29.59
CA THR A 73 23.10 -16.27 30.08
C THR A 73 23.13 -15.29 28.92
N SER A 74 22.82 -14.03 29.21
CA SER A 74 22.94 -12.92 28.25
C SER A 74 23.96 -11.90 28.75
N GLU A 75 24.77 -11.37 27.85
CA GLU A 75 25.79 -10.36 28.13
C GLU A 75 25.51 -9.11 27.27
N TYR A 76 25.43 -7.94 27.89
CA TYR A 76 25.17 -6.66 27.21
C TYR A 76 26.46 -5.94 26.87
N HIS A 77 26.58 -5.47 25.62
CA HIS A 77 27.81 -4.85 25.10
C HIS A 77 27.67 -3.37 24.73
N GLY A 78 26.53 -2.75 25.03
CA GLY A 78 26.22 -1.37 24.63
C GLY A 78 25.37 -1.29 23.36
N ASN A 79 24.66 -0.16 23.20
CA ASN A 79 23.79 0.12 22.05
C ASN A 79 22.80 -1.00 21.72
N GLY A 80 22.28 -1.70 22.73
CA GLY A 80 21.31 -2.79 22.53
C GLY A 80 21.89 -4.07 21.92
N HIS A 81 23.22 -4.22 21.86
CA HIS A 81 23.88 -5.45 21.45
C HIS A 81 24.05 -6.41 22.61
N TYR A 82 23.81 -7.69 22.32
CA TYR A 82 23.88 -8.78 23.29
C TYR A 82 24.60 -9.99 22.69
N SER A 83 25.20 -10.80 23.56
CA SER A 83 25.58 -12.17 23.26
C SER A 83 24.86 -13.12 24.20
N PHE A 84 24.63 -14.34 23.75
CA PHE A 84 23.96 -15.38 24.54
C PHE A 84 24.89 -16.57 24.69
N GLN A 85 24.94 -17.17 25.88
CA GLN A 85 25.79 -18.31 26.17
C GLN A 85 24.97 -19.46 26.75
N TYR A 86 25.26 -20.69 26.32
CA TYR A 86 24.69 -21.93 26.84
C TYR A 86 25.78 -22.99 26.91
N GLY A 87 25.90 -23.69 28.04
CA GLY A 87 26.93 -24.72 28.22
C GLY A 87 28.37 -24.21 28.05
N GLY A 88 28.62 -22.93 28.36
CA GLY A 88 29.92 -22.28 28.14
C GLY A 88 30.20 -21.87 26.69
N ARG A 89 29.29 -22.12 25.75
CA ARG A 89 29.43 -21.76 24.33
C ARG A 89 28.50 -20.60 23.95
N PHE A 90 29.00 -19.68 23.13
CA PHE A 90 28.22 -18.57 22.60
C PHE A 90 27.30 -19.02 21.45
N GLY A 91 26.10 -18.46 21.42
CA GLY A 91 25.15 -18.55 20.32
C GLY A 91 25.65 -17.74 19.14
N ARG A 92 25.55 -18.30 17.93
CA ARG A 92 26.13 -17.75 16.70
C ARG A 92 25.14 -17.81 15.54
N ALA A 93 25.03 -16.71 14.81
CA ALA A 93 24.42 -16.67 13.48
C ALA A 93 25.36 -17.37 12.50
N ASN A 94 25.16 -18.64 12.14
CA ASN A 94 26.16 -19.42 11.40
C ASN A 94 26.17 -19.16 9.87
N HIS A 95 27.20 -19.64 9.18
CA HIS A 95 27.38 -19.43 7.74
C HIS A 95 26.35 -20.16 6.85
N LEU A 96 25.59 -21.10 7.43
CA LEU A 96 24.48 -21.77 6.75
C LEU A 96 23.16 -21.03 6.94
N GLY A 97 23.17 -19.86 7.59
CA GLY A 97 21.99 -19.06 7.82
C GLY A 97 21.13 -19.55 8.98
N GLY A 98 21.70 -20.22 9.98
CA GLY A 98 20.98 -20.72 11.17
C GLY A 98 21.55 -20.19 12.49
N LEU A 99 21.00 -20.67 13.61
CA LEU A 99 21.49 -20.39 14.96
C LEU A 99 22.13 -21.66 15.55
N ASP A 100 23.33 -21.58 16.10
CA ASP A 100 23.98 -22.68 16.84
C ASP A 100 24.72 -22.18 18.09
N PHE A 101 25.01 -23.06 19.06
CA PHE A 101 25.71 -22.73 20.32
C PHE A 101 27.04 -23.50 20.42
N VAL A 102 28.01 -23.14 19.57
CA VAL A 102 29.29 -23.87 19.48
C VAL A 102 30.53 -22.99 19.69
N ALA A 103 30.38 -21.67 19.67
CA ALA A 103 31.50 -20.74 19.68
C ALA A 103 32.12 -20.60 21.09
N GLU A 104 33.46 -20.59 21.19
CA GLU A 104 34.17 -20.43 22.48
C GLU A 104 34.39 -18.97 22.85
N HIS A 105 34.40 -18.10 21.85
CA HIS A 105 34.70 -16.68 21.99
C HIS A 105 33.63 -15.86 21.30
N ARG A 106 33.33 -14.70 21.88
CA ARG A 106 32.46 -13.70 21.30
C ARG A 106 33.16 -12.98 20.16
N ASN A 107 32.62 -13.08 18.95
CA ASN A 107 32.94 -12.20 17.82
C ASN A 107 31.65 -11.58 17.24
N LEU A 108 31.76 -11.02 16.05
CA LEU A 108 30.65 -10.38 15.32
C LEU A 108 29.47 -11.34 15.09
N TRP A 109 29.75 -12.62 14.81
CA TRP A 109 28.74 -13.63 14.48
C TRP A 109 27.97 -14.11 15.72
N GLU A 110 28.53 -13.90 16.91
CA GLU A 110 27.97 -14.20 18.23
C GLU A 110 27.33 -12.98 18.90
N THR A 111 27.15 -11.89 18.15
CA THR A 111 26.56 -10.64 18.63
C THR A 111 25.24 -10.37 17.92
N PHE A 112 24.22 -9.98 18.69
CA PHE A 112 22.87 -9.74 18.22
C PHE A 112 22.37 -8.38 18.71
N LYS A 113 21.73 -7.61 17.84
CA LYS A 113 20.95 -6.45 18.22
C LYS A 113 19.56 -6.93 18.66
N LEU A 114 19.11 -6.48 19.82
CA LEU A 114 17.76 -6.75 20.31
C LEU A 114 16.82 -5.59 20.00
N LEU A 115 15.74 -5.88 19.28
CA LEU A 115 14.67 -4.91 19.00
C LEU A 115 13.42 -5.24 19.82
N ASP A 116 12.68 -4.22 20.25
CA ASP A 116 11.28 -4.46 20.63
C ASP A 116 10.41 -4.73 19.40
N ILE A 117 9.22 -5.27 19.67
CA ILE A 117 8.26 -5.71 18.65
C ILE A 117 7.84 -4.54 17.75
N GLU A 118 7.61 -3.36 18.33
CA GLU A 118 7.18 -2.16 17.59
C GLU A 118 8.25 -1.69 16.61
N THR A 119 9.50 -1.62 17.06
CA THR A 119 10.66 -1.25 16.24
C THR A 119 10.89 -2.27 15.13
N PHE A 120 10.72 -3.56 15.43
CA PHE A 120 10.81 -4.62 14.42
C PHE A 120 9.76 -4.44 13.32
N TYR A 121 8.47 -4.25 13.66
CA TYR A 121 7.42 -4.04 12.67
C TYR A 121 7.64 -2.76 11.85
N ALA A 122 8.11 -1.68 12.50
CA ALA A 122 8.43 -0.44 11.82
C ALA A 122 9.59 -0.60 10.83
N ALA A 123 10.69 -1.25 11.24
CA ALA A 123 11.83 -1.52 10.37
C ALA A 123 11.45 -2.46 9.20
N ARG A 124 10.65 -3.49 9.49
CA ARG A 124 10.10 -4.40 8.46
C ARG A 124 9.26 -3.64 7.45
N ARG A 125 8.40 -2.70 7.88
CA ARG A 125 7.63 -1.85 6.96
C ARG A 125 8.54 -1.09 6.00
N VAL A 126 9.65 -0.51 6.49
CA VAL A 126 10.62 0.17 5.61
C VAL A 126 11.31 -0.81 4.66
N ALA A 127 11.70 -1.99 5.15
CA ALA A 127 12.40 -3.00 4.36
C ALA A 127 11.52 -3.64 3.27
N SER A 128 10.23 -3.83 3.52
CA SER A 128 9.31 -4.55 2.63
C SER A 128 8.83 -3.74 1.43
N HIS A 129 9.08 -2.42 1.38
CA HIS A 129 8.46 -1.55 0.38
C HIS A 129 9.45 -0.68 -0.39
N ARG A 130 8.97 -0.13 -1.50
CA ARG A 130 9.58 0.99 -2.23
C ARG A 130 9.27 2.29 -1.51
N TRP A 131 10.14 3.28 -1.70
CA TRP A 131 9.97 4.61 -1.16
C TRP A 131 10.39 5.67 -2.18
N VAL A 132 9.74 6.83 -2.20
CA VAL A 132 10.12 7.98 -3.04
C VAL A 132 10.74 9.05 -2.15
N LEU A 133 11.98 9.47 -2.42
CA LEU A 133 12.63 10.53 -1.62
C LEU A 133 11.97 11.89 -1.88
N GLY A 134 11.50 12.61 -0.85
CA GLY A 134 10.67 13.81 -1.04
C GLY A 134 11.28 14.92 -1.89
N GLY A 135 12.60 15.10 -1.85
CA GLY A 135 13.31 16.11 -2.65
C GLY A 135 13.58 15.72 -4.11
N SER A 136 13.10 14.56 -4.59
CA SER A 136 13.38 14.03 -5.93
C SER A 136 12.32 13.02 -6.39
N ASP A 137 12.30 12.61 -7.65
CA ASP A 137 11.42 11.51 -8.09
C ASP A 137 12.10 10.13 -8.00
N THR A 138 13.19 10.05 -7.23
CA THR A 138 13.97 8.82 -7.07
C THR A 138 13.27 7.83 -6.16
N ILE A 139 13.00 6.65 -6.73
CA ILE A 139 12.54 5.48 -5.99
C ILE A 139 13.74 4.79 -5.35
N VAL A 140 13.65 4.50 -4.05
CA VAL A 140 14.66 3.82 -3.25
C VAL A 140 14.07 2.63 -2.50
N LYS A 141 14.94 1.69 -2.14
CA LYS A 141 14.64 0.54 -1.27
C LYS A 141 15.77 0.38 -0.26
N LEU A 142 15.48 -0.37 0.80
CA LEU A 142 16.49 -0.85 1.73
C LEU A 142 17.39 -1.90 1.04
N ASN A 143 18.70 -1.72 1.07
CA ASN A 143 19.68 -2.69 0.59
C ASN A 143 20.27 -3.46 1.77
N LEU A 144 19.60 -4.55 2.16
CA LEU A 144 20.03 -5.40 3.28
C LEU A 144 21.35 -6.13 3.01
N ARG A 145 21.74 -6.35 1.75
CA ARG A 145 23.02 -7.02 1.40
C ARG A 145 24.23 -6.14 1.73
N GLU A 146 24.06 -4.83 1.61
CA GLU A 146 25.08 -3.83 1.93
C GLU A 146 24.89 -3.21 3.31
N SER A 147 24.03 -3.79 4.15
CA SER A 147 23.78 -3.31 5.50
C SER A 147 24.40 -4.22 6.55
N ASN A 148 24.83 -3.63 7.66
CA ASN A 148 25.42 -4.33 8.80
C ASN A 148 25.16 -3.58 10.12
N PHE A 149 25.87 -3.96 11.20
CA PHE A 149 25.74 -3.29 12.50
C PHE A 149 26.24 -1.83 12.52
N ASP A 150 27.12 -1.44 11.61
CA ASP A 150 27.60 -0.06 11.54
C ASP A 150 26.58 0.83 10.81
N HIS A 151 26.03 0.32 9.71
CA HIS A 151 25.12 1.10 8.86
C HIS A 151 24.05 0.28 8.14
N VAL A 152 22.96 0.96 7.85
CA VAL A 152 21.84 0.51 7.04
C VAL A 152 21.86 1.30 5.73
N THR A 153 21.90 0.59 4.60
CA THR A 153 21.93 1.20 3.27
C THR A 153 20.50 1.37 2.74
N PHE A 154 20.10 2.62 2.49
CA PHE A 154 18.77 3.00 2.01
C PHE A 154 18.90 3.88 0.76
N GLY A 155 18.64 3.31 -0.42
CA GLY A 155 19.09 3.91 -1.68
C GLY A 155 20.61 4.08 -1.68
N GLU A 156 21.09 5.29 -1.98
CA GLU A 156 22.51 5.64 -1.93
C GLU A 156 22.98 6.08 -0.52
N LYS A 157 22.07 6.15 0.45
CA LYS A 157 22.36 6.65 1.80
C LYS A 157 22.82 5.54 2.73
N LYS A 158 23.81 5.83 3.58
CA LYS A 158 24.30 4.93 4.63
C LYS A 158 23.97 5.52 5.99
N LEU A 159 22.90 5.03 6.60
CA LEU A 159 22.40 5.52 7.88
C LEU A 159 23.04 4.71 9.02
N PRO A 160 23.50 5.32 10.11
CA PRO A 160 23.87 4.56 11.30
C PRO A 160 22.72 3.64 11.73
N MET A 161 23.01 2.38 12.07
CA MET A 161 21.95 1.39 12.33
C MET A 161 20.97 1.84 13.42
N GLU A 162 21.47 2.43 14.51
CA GLU A 162 20.62 2.98 15.57
C GLU A 162 19.72 4.12 15.07
N ALA A 163 20.26 5.01 14.24
CA ALA A 163 19.51 6.12 13.68
C ALA A 163 18.38 5.61 12.78
N PHE A 164 18.64 4.56 11.99
CA PHE A 164 17.61 3.91 11.18
C PHE A 164 16.48 3.33 12.04
N PHE A 165 16.80 2.51 13.05
CA PHE A 165 15.77 1.89 13.89
C PHE A 165 14.96 2.93 14.68
N ASN A 166 15.62 3.94 15.23
CA ASN A 166 14.96 5.04 15.93
C ASN A 166 14.04 5.82 14.99
N SER A 167 14.50 6.13 13.78
CA SER A 167 13.70 6.82 12.75
C SER A 167 12.49 5.99 12.35
N ALA A 168 12.68 4.69 12.08
CA ALA A 168 11.59 3.80 11.69
C ALA A 168 10.53 3.72 12.79
N ALA A 169 10.94 3.51 14.04
CA ALA A 169 10.03 3.47 15.19
C ALA A 169 9.29 4.80 15.38
N ALA A 170 9.96 5.94 15.22
CA ALA A 170 9.37 7.27 15.37
C ALA A 170 8.32 7.57 14.29
N THR A 171 8.47 7.03 13.08
CA THR A 171 7.55 7.31 11.96
C THR A 171 6.61 6.15 11.63
N LYS A 172 6.50 5.14 12.50
CA LYS A 172 5.75 3.91 12.21
C LYS A 172 4.28 4.14 11.82
N HIS A 173 3.64 5.18 12.36
CA HIS A 173 2.24 5.54 12.08
C HIS A 173 2.08 6.56 10.95
N LEU A 174 3.17 7.12 10.44
CA LEU A 174 3.11 8.13 9.40
C LEU A 174 3.08 7.47 8.02
N PRO A 175 2.49 8.12 7.00
CA PRO A 175 2.60 7.66 5.61
C PRO A 175 4.03 7.81 5.06
N ARG A 176 4.94 8.41 5.82
CA ARG A 176 6.31 8.75 5.42
C ARG A 176 7.36 8.22 6.39
N PHE A 177 8.55 7.96 5.90
CA PHE A 177 9.75 7.64 6.67
C PHE A 177 10.64 8.88 6.74
N ILE A 178 10.83 9.41 7.96
CA ILE A 178 11.67 10.59 8.20
C ILE A 178 12.95 10.09 8.85
N PHE A 179 14.09 10.41 8.25
CA PHE A 179 15.39 9.92 8.69
C PHE A 179 16.47 11.00 8.56
N PHE A 180 17.62 10.72 9.16
CA PHE A 180 18.73 11.67 9.23
C PHE A 180 19.98 11.08 8.58
N ASP A 181 20.55 11.82 7.63
CA ASP A 181 21.87 11.60 7.06
C ASP A 181 22.81 12.65 7.68
N ASP A 182 23.50 12.27 8.76
CA ASP A 182 24.16 13.19 9.68
C ASP A 182 23.15 14.20 10.28
N TRP A 183 23.30 15.50 10.02
CA TRP A 183 22.35 16.53 10.47
C TRP A 183 21.20 16.78 9.49
N LYS A 184 21.24 16.20 8.29
CA LYS A 184 20.29 16.49 7.21
C LYS A 184 19.03 15.66 7.39
N VAL A 185 17.89 16.34 7.43
CA VAL A 185 16.58 15.69 7.48
C VAL A 185 16.17 15.28 6.08
N HIS A 186 15.80 14.03 5.94
CA HIS A 186 15.23 13.47 4.73
C HIS A 186 13.85 12.90 5.02
N GLU A 187 12.96 13.03 4.05
CA GLU A 187 11.68 12.33 4.03
C GLU A 187 11.63 11.40 2.83
N ALA A 188 11.00 10.25 3.03
CA ALA A 188 10.64 9.33 1.97
C ALA A 188 9.17 8.94 2.10
N PHE A 189 8.45 8.98 1.00
CA PHE A 189 7.05 8.59 0.91
C PHE A 189 6.96 7.11 0.55
N LEU A 190 6.13 6.34 1.25
CA LEU A 190 5.97 4.92 0.96
C LEU A 190 5.36 4.77 -0.44
N LEU A 191 5.88 3.88 -1.27
CA LEU A 191 5.32 3.58 -2.59
C LEU A 191 4.82 2.13 -2.57
N ASN A 192 3.55 1.99 -2.18
CA ASN A 192 2.80 0.73 -2.14
C ASN A 192 1.44 0.95 -2.81
N PRO A 193 1.39 1.14 -4.14
CA PRO A 193 0.19 1.58 -4.82
C PRO A 193 -0.90 0.50 -4.86
N ALA A 194 -2.15 0.93 -4.90
CA ALA A 194 -3.30 0.09 -5.23
C ALA A 194 -4.17 0.74 -6.31
N ILE A 195 -4.63 -0.06 -7.27
CA ILE A 195 -5.73 0.30 -8.17
C ILE A 195 -7.00 -0.36 -7.64
N VAL A 196 -8.05 0.43 -7.44
CA VAL A 196 -9.37 -0.04 -6.99
C VAL A 196 -10.36 0.04 -8.15
N LEU A 197 -10.93 -1.10 -8.51
CA LEU A 197 -11.97 -1.23 -9.53
C LEU A 197 -13.28 -1.68 -8.89
N VAL A 198 -14.40 -1.20 -9.42
CA VAL A 198 -15.75 -1.68 -9.05
C VAL A 198 -16.40 -2.27 -10.29
N VAL A 199 -16.79 -3.54 -10.22
CA VAL A 199 -17.39 -4.27 -11.34
C VAL A 199 -18.55 -5.10 -10.83
N PHE A 200 -19.77 -4.84 -11.30
CA PHE A 200 -20.95 -5.62 -10.92
C PHE A 200 -21.62 -6.24 -12.13
N GLY A 201 -22.12 -7.47 -11.94
CA GLY A 201 -22.94 -8.17 -12.91
C GLY A 201 -22.22 -8.60 -14.19
N HIS A 202 -22.99 -9.02 -15.19
CA HIS A 202 -22.48 -9.46 -16.49
C HIS A 202 -22.87 -8.44 -17.58
N GLY A 203 -22.14 -8.45 -18.70
CA GLY A 203 -22.44 -7.61 -19.87
C GLY A 203 -21.42 -6.49 -20.09
N VAL A 204 -21.89 -5.28 -20.40
CA VAL A 204 -21.04 -4.18 -20.88
C VAL A 204 -19.98 -3.77 -19.86
N ALA A 205 -20.31 -3.70 -18.57
CA ALA A 205 -19.33 -3.39 -17.52
C ALA A 205 -18.20 -4.44 -17.43
N LEU A 206 -18.54 -5.72 -17.63
CA LEU A 206 -17.54 -6.79 -17.66
C LEU A 206 -16.66 -6.73 -18.92
N GLN A 207 -17.24 -6.31 -20.06
CA GLN A 207 -16.46 -6.09 -21.30
C GLN A 207 -15.51 -4.89 -21.14
N GLN A 208 -15.96 -3.80 -20.52
CA GLN A 208 -15.12 -2.66 -20.17
C GLN A 208 -14.00 -3.08 -19.22
N TYR A 209 -14.30 -3.88 -18.19
CA TYR A 209 -13.28 -4.44 -17.29
C TYR A 209 -12.19 -5.17 -18.06
N CYS A 210 -12.54 -6.03 -19.04
CA CYS A 210 -11.56 -6.75 -19.85
C CYS A 210 -10.60 -5.80 -20.58
N GLU A 211 -11.08 -4.69 -21.13
CA GLU A 211 -10.23 -3.71 -21.82
C GLU A 211 -9.42 -2.85 -20.84
N CYS A 212 -10.02 -2.43 -19.73
CA CYS A 212 -9.33 -1.69 -18.66
C CYS A 212 -8.17 -2.52 -18.08
N ILE A 213 -8.43 -3.77 -17.64
CA ILE A 213 -7.40 -4.64 -17.06
C ILE A 213 -6.34 -5.04 -18.09
N ARG A 214 -6.69 -5.14 -19.38
CA ARG A 214 -5.71 -5.30 -20.46
C ARG A 214 -4.78 -4.10 -20.51
N SER A 215 -5.32 -2.89 -20.55
CA SER A 215 -4.51 -1.65 -20.63
C SER A 215 -3.61 -1.45 -19.40
N ILE A 216 -4.08 -1.82 -18.20
CA ILE A 216 -3.27 -1.84 -16.96
C ILE A 216 -2.04 -2.74 -17.13
N GLY A 217 -2.22 -3.90 -17.76
CA GLY A 217 -1.13 -4.87 -17.97
C GLY A 217 -0.18 -4.50 -19.10
N SER A 218 -0.71 -4.19 -20.29
CA SER A 218 0.09 -4.01 -21.51
C SER A 218 0.70 -2.63 -21.65
N LEU A 219 -0.06 -1.57 -21.35
CA LEU A 219 0.34 -0.18 -21.56
C LEU A 219 0.83 0.48 -20.27
N ALA A 220 0.09 0.31 -19.17
CA ALA A 220 0.41 0.91 -17.88
C ALA A 220 1.60 0.25 -17.19
N LYS A 221 1.89 -1.01 -17.54
CA LYS A 221 2.95 -1.84 -16.94
C LYS A 221 2.89 -1.85 -15.41
N TYR A 222 1.67 -1.88 -14.88
CA TYR A 222 1.44 -1.81 -13.45
C TYR A 222 1.90 -3.10 -12.75
N ASP A 223 2.58 -2.95 -11.62
CA ASP A 223 3.16 -4.03 -10.82
C ASP A 223 2.65 -4.07 -9.36
N GLY A 224 1.72 -3.18 -9.01
CA GLY A 224 1.15 -3.06 -7.67
C GLY A 224 -0.11 -3.91 -7.46
N THR A 225 -0.80 -3.70 -6.34
CA THR A 225 -2.02 -4.46 -6.05
C THR A 225 -3.23 -3.93 -6.82
N ILE A 226 -4.09 -4.85 -7.29
CA ILE A 226 -5.37 -4.52 -7.92
C ILE A 226 -6.49 -5.08 -7.06
N LEU A 227 -7.30 -4.20 -6.49
CA LEU A 227 -8.45 -4.53 -5.66
C LEU A 227 -9.71 -4.42 -6.50
N ILE A 228 -10.48 -5.49 -6.61
CA ILE A 228 -11.73 -5.50 -7.38
C ILE A 228 -12.90 -5.74 -6.44
N VAL A 229 -13.78 -4.76 -6.30
CA VAL A 229 -15.04 -4.90 -5.56
C VAL A 229 -16.11 -5.42 -6.52
N SER A 230 -16.66 -6.60 -6.22
CA SER A 230 -17.58 -7.27 -7.15
C SER A 230 -18.49 -8.30 -6.49
N ASN A 231 -19.61 -8.59 -7.15
CA ASN A 231 -20.44 -9.77 -6.87
C ASN A 231 -20.09 -10.99 -7.75
N ILE A 232 -19.09 -10.86 -8.62
CA ILE A 232 -18.62 -11.91 -9.53
C ILE A 232 -17.54 -12.74 -8.84
N GLU A 233 -17.54 -14.05 -9.08
CA GLU A 233 -16.55 -14.97 -8.52
C GLU A 233 -15.11 -14.57 -8.85
N ALA A 234 -14.24 -14.68 -7.84
CA ALA A 234 -12.87 -14.19 -7.92
C ALA A 234 -12.06 -14.87 -9.03
N ASP A 235 -12.21 -16.19 -9.17
CA ASP A 235 -11.51 -16.97 -10.19
C ASP A 235 -11.95 -16.60 -11.61
N HIS A 236 -13.23 -16.20 -11.78
CA HIS A 236 -13.72 -15.75 -13.07
C HIS A 236 -13.08 -14.41 -13.47
N LEU A 237 -13.07 -13.42 -12.57
CA LEU A 237 -12.44 -12.12 -12.81
C LEU A 237 -10.93 -12.25 -13.07
N LYS A 238 -10.23 -13.09 -12.31
CA LYS A 238 -8.81 -13.40 -12.52
C LYS A 238 -8.56 -14.12 -13.84
N GLY A 239 -9.46 -15.02 -14.23
CA GLY A 239 -9.36 -15.74 -15.51
C GLY A 239 -9.43 -14.81 -16.72
N LEU A 240 -10.19 -13.71 -16.62
CA LEU A 240 -10.31 -12.68 -17.65
C LEU A 240 -9.13 -11.71 -17.72
N ALA A 241 -8.34 -11.59 -16.64
CA ALA A 241 -7.19 -10.71 -16.61
C ALA A 241 -5.95 -11.32 -17.32
N PRO A 242 -5.05 -10.48 -17.86
CA PRO A 242 -3.73 -10.92 -18.32
C PRO A 242 -3.01 -11.75 -17.26
N GLU A 243 -2.31 -12.80 -17.69
CA GLU A 243 -1.66 -13.76 -16.79
C GLU A 243 -0.71 -13.07 -15.78
N ALA A 244 0.05 -12.08 -16.25
CA ALA A 244 0.99 -11.31 -15.43
C ALA A 244 0.34 -10.56 -14.25
N LEU A 245 -0.96 -10.25 -14.32
CA LEU A 245 -1.69 -9.52 -13.29
C LEU A 245 -2.45 -10.42 -12.31
N ARG A 246 -2.61 -11.72 -12.61
CA ARG A 246 -3.50 -12.60 -11.82
C ARG A 246 -3.13 -12.71 -10.34
N SER A 247 -1.83 -12.71 -10.04
CA SER A 247 -1.31 -12.74 -8.66
C SER A 247 -1.45 -11.41 -7.93
N GLN A 248 -1.63 -10.31 -8.66
CA GLN A 248 -1.79 -8.96 -8.13
C GLN A 248 -3.26 -8.65 -7.79
N ILE A 249 -4.20 -9.43 -8.34
CA ILE A 249 -5.64 -9.22 -8.18
C ILE A 249 -6.15 -9.84 -6.87
N GLN A 250 -6.81 -9.02 -6.06
CA GLN A 250 -7.61 -9.44 -4.92
C GLN A 250 -9.06 -9.02 -5.15
N VAL A 251 -10.00 -9.96 -5.00
CA VAL A 251 -11.41 -9.68 -5.19
C VAL A 251 -12.09 -9.58 -3.84
N ILE A 252 -12.77 -8.45 -3.62
CA ILE A 252 -13.50 -8.13 -2.40
C ILE A 252 -14.99 -8.37 -2.71
N PRO A 253 -15.59 -9.44 -2.17
CA PRO A 253 -16.97 -9.79 -2.47
C PRO A 253 -17.91 -8.74 -1.88
N MET A 254 -18.76 -8.16 -2.72
CA MET A 254 -19.80 -7.21 -2.33
C MET A 254 -21.04 -7.47 -3.16
N GLN A 255 -22.23 -7.30 -2.56
CA GLN A 255 -23.50 -7.41 -3.28
C GLN A 255 -24.07 -6.02 -3.52
N GLY A 256 -24.75 -5.83 -4.65
CA GLY A 256 -25.47 -4.59 -4.96
C GLY A 256 -26.84 -4.92 -5.54
N SER A 257 -27.87 -4.27 -5.01
CA SER A 257 -29.27 -4.50 -5.39
C SER A 257 -29.81 -3.46 -6.38
N ASP A 258 -29.21 -2.26 -6.39
CA ASP A 258 -29.60 -1.17 -7.28
C ASP A 258 -28.40 -0.28 -7.66
N GLN A 259 -28.67 0.77 -8.44
CA GLN A 259 -27.66 1.71 -8.91
C GLN A 259 -26.90 2.40 -7.76
N LEU A 260 -27.59 2.73 -6.67
CA LEU A 260 -26.96 3.37 -5.51
C LEU A 260 -25.97 2.40 -4.85
N ASP A 261 -26.28 1.10 -4.76
CA ASP A 261 -25.32 0.13 -4.25
C ASP A 261 -24.12 -0.04 -5.19
N TYR A 262 -24.35 -0.07 -6.51
CA TYR A 262 -23.26 -0.21 -7.49
C TYR A 262 -22.26 0.93 -7.44
N VAL A 263 -22.74 2.18 -7.41
CA VAL A 263 -21.86 3.34 -7.35
C VAL A 263 -21.36 3.60 -5.93
N GLY A 264 -22.19 3.35 -4.91
CA GLY A 264 -21.86 3.52 -3.50
C GLY A 264 -20.78 2.56 -3.00
N ALA A 265 -20.63 1.39 -3.65
CA ALA A 265 -19.55 0.45 -3.38
C ALA A 265 -18.16 1.10 -3.37
N ARG A 266 -17.92 2.10 -4.24
CA ARG A 266 -16.65 2.83 -4.27
C ARG A 266 -16.39 3.58 -2.96
N LEU A 267 -17.41 4.22 -2.38
CA LEU A 267 -17.27 4.92 -1.10
C LEU A 267 -17.21 3.95 0.07
N THR A 268 -17.93 2.83 -0.02
CA THR A 268 -17.94 1.79 1.01
C THR A 268 -16.54 1.20 1.22
N ILE A 269 -15.79 0.91 0.14
CA ILE A 269 -14.45 0.32 0.29
C ILE A 269 -13.48 1.29 0.98
N PHE A 270 -13.53 2.59 0.67
CA PHE A 270 -12.76 3.62 1.36
C PHE A 270 -13.18 3.86 2.82
N ASN A 271 -14.37 3.39 3.22
CA ASN A 271 -14.82 3.43 4.61
C ASN A 271 -14.32 2.22 5.43
N THR A 272 -13.54 1.31 4.84
CA THR A 272 -12.89 0.18 5.55
C THR A 272 -11.44 0.46 5.88
N SER A 273 -10.79 -0.44 6.65
CA SER A 273 -9.33 -0.42 6.88
C SER A 273 -8.54 -1.17 5.81
N LEU A 274 -9.21 -1.74 4.78
CA LEU A 274 -8.54 -2.53 3.73
C LEU A 274 -7.56 -1.70 2.92
N LEU A 275 -7.74 -0.38 2.87
CA LEU A 275 -6.91 0.53 2.10
C LEU A 275 -5.79 1.20 2.92
N ASP A 276 -5.73 0.95 4.23
CA ASP A 276 -4.86 1.71 5.15
C ASP A 276 -3.34 1.49 4.88
N GLU A 277 -2.97 0.38 4.26
CA GLU A 277 -1.58 0.04 3.93
C GLU A 277 -1.11 0.53 2.56
N TYR A 278 -2.04 0.99 1.71
CA TYR A 278 -1.75 1.38 0.33
C TYR A 278 -1.55 2.89 0.21
N GLN A 279 -0.59 3.27 -0.62
CA GLN A 279 -0.35 4.64 -1.03
C GLN A 279 0.53 4.68 -2.29
N PRO A 280 0.17 5.43 -3.33
CA PRO A 280 -1.13 6.08 -3.51
C PRO A 280 -2.24 5.06 -3.83
N ILE A 281 -3.49 5.44 -3.63
CA ILE A 281 -4.66 4.65 -4.04
C ILE A 281 -5.30 5.35 -5.23
N LEU A 282 -5.51 4.60 -6.31
CA LEU A 282 -6.18 5.07 -7.50
C LEU A 282 -7.48 4.29 -7.70
N TYR A 283 -8.62 4.92 -7.45
CA TYR A 283 -9.90 4.38 -7.89
C TYR A 283 -10.09 4.67 -9.37
N SER A 284 -10.55 3.67 -10.13
CA SER A 284 -10.86 3.81 -11.56
C SER A 284 -12.18 3.11 -11.89
N ASP A 285 -13.03 3.79 -12.66
CA ASP A 285 -14.10 3.16 -13.42
C ASP A 285 -13.51 2.21 -14.47
N VAL A 286 -14.29 1.20 -14.86
CA VAL A 286 -13.84 0.19 -15.82
C VAL A 286 -13.85 0.66 -17.26
N ASP A 287 -14.42 1.82 -17.57
CA ASP A 287 -14.39 2.45 -18.88
C ASP A 287 -13.22 3.45 -19.05
N ILE A 288 -12.16 3.25 -18.25
CA ILE A 288 -10.89 3.99 -18.35
C ILE A 288 -9.82 3.11 -18.98
N VAL A 289 -9.08 3.68 -19.94
CA VAL A 289 -7.86 3.10 -20.51
C VAL A 289 -6.65 3.76 -19.89
N PHE A 290 -5.68 2.95 -19.47
CA PHE A 290 -4.36 3.38 -19.05
C PHE A 290 -3.43 3.30 -20.26
N ASP A 291 -2.95 4.43 -20.78
CA ASP A 291 -2.35 4.48 -22.12
C ASP A 291 -0.81 4.63 -22.15
N ARG A 292 -0.18 4.66 -20.97
CA ARG A 292 1.30 4.73 -20.81
C ARG A 292 1.74 4.22 -19.44
N PRO A 293 3.04 3.96 -19.23
CA PRO A 293 3.56 3.51 -17.94
C PRO A 293 3.12 4.41 -16.78
N ILE A 294 2.52 3.81 -15.76
CA ILE A 294 1.85 4.55 -14.67
C ILE A 294 2.80 4.97 -13.54
N GLU A 295 3.96 4.32 -13.39
CA GLU A 295 4.88 4.57 -12.25
C GLU A 295 5.27 6.05 -12.07
N PRO A 296 5.59 6.83 -13.12
CA PRO A 296 5.87 8.26 -12.96
C PRO A 296 4.69 9.03 -12.33
N PHE A 297 3.46 8.75 -12.75
CA PHE A 297 2.27 9.36 -12.15
C PHE A 297 2.11 8.93 -10.69
N LEU A 298 2.37 7.65 -10.34
CA LEU A 298 2.28 7.19 -8.95
C LEU A 298 3.32 7.87 -8.03
N VAL A 299 4.50 8.18 -8.55
CA VAL A 299 5.57 8.90 -7.86
C VAL A 299 5.22 10.36 -7.61
N GLU A 300 4.46 10.99 -8.51
CA GLU A 300 3.91 12.34 -8.29
C GLU A 300 2.72 12.29 -7.31
N ALA A 301 1.81 11.33 -7.54
CA ALA A 301 0.57 11.15 -6.79
C ALA A 301 0.78 10.92 -5.29
N ILE A 302 1.82 10.18 -4.90
CA ILE A 302 2.15 9.94 -3.48
C ILE A 302 2.52 11.23 -2.72
N LYS A 303 3.01 12.24 -3.43
CA LYS A 303 3.43 13.54 -2.86
C LYS A 303 2.30 14.56 -2.86
N ALA A 304 1.18 14.27 -3.53
CA ALA A 304 0.04 15.16 -3.56
C ALA A 304 -0.50 15.38 -2.14
N ARG A 305 -0.86 16.63 -1.84
CA ARG A 305 -1.32 17.04 -0.50
C ARG A 305 -2.81 16.81 -0.28
N ARG A 306 -3.55 16.53 -1.34
CA ARG A 306 -5.02 16.48 -1.41
C ARG A 306 -5.45 15.36 -2.33
N CYS A 307 -6.68 14.92 -2.17
CA CYS A 307 -7.29 14.03 -3.16
C CYS A 307 -7.43 14.75 -4.51
N SER A 308 -7.39 13.98 -5.59
CA SER A 308 -7.43 14.55 -6.95
C SER A 308 -8.33 13.72 -7.85
N ALA A 309 -9.03 14.37 -8.78
CA ALA A 309 -9.89 13.74 -9.77
C ALA A 309 -9.99 14.65 -11.01
N GLN A 310 -10.48 14.11 -12.11
CA GLN A 310 -10.60 14.85 -13.37
C GLN A 310 -11.63 15.99 -13.25
N ILE A 311 -11.18 17.24 -13.30
CA ILE A 311 -12.07 18.41 -13.41
C ILE A 311 -12.97 18.32 -14.64
N GLU A 312 -14.26 18.62 -14.47
CA GLU A 312 -15.22 18.82 -15.54
C GLU A 312 -15.32 20.32 -15.87
N PRO A 313 -14.65 20.81 -16.94
CA PRO A 313 -14.57 22.26 -17.21
C PRO A 313 -15.93 22.88 -17.56
N PHE A 314 -16.93 22.07 -17.87
CA PHE A 314 -18.25 22.51 -18.30
C PHE A 314 -19.28 22.59 -17.16
N HIS A 315 -18.99 22.00 -16.00
CA HIS A 315 -19.95 21.91 -14.90
C HIS A 315 -19.42 22.57 -13.64
N GLN A 316 -20.13 23.58 -13.14
CA GLN A 316 -19.82 24.22 -11.86
C GLN A 316 -20.54 23.51 -10.72
N ILE A 317 -19.84 23.34 -9.60
CA ILE A 317 -20.36 22.62 -8.43
C ILE A 317 -21.63 23.25 -7.87
N ALA A 318 -21.72 24.59 -7.88
CA ALA A 318 -22.85 25.32 -7.30
C ALA A 318 -24.14 25.19 -8.12
N THR A 319 -24.03 24.90 -9.42
CA THR A 319 -25.17 25.01 -10.36
C THR A 319 -25.53 23.71 -11.07
N SER A 320 -24.58 22.80 -11.28
CA SER A 320 -24.83 21.55 -12.02
C SER A 320 -25.17 20.39 -11.07
N GLU A 321 -26.29 19.72 -11.35
CA GLU A 321 -26.69 18.50 -10.63
C GLU A 321 -25.66 17.38 -10.84
N HIS A 322 -24.99 17.34 -12.00
CA HIS A 322 -23.91 16.39 -12.32
C HIS A 322 -22.75 16.45 -11.33
N THR A 323 -22.56 17.60 -10.68
CA THR A 323 -21.42 17.87 -9.80
C THR A 323 -21.83 18.12 -8.35
N GLY A 324 -23.11 17.91 -8.00
CA GLY A 324 -23.57 17.96 -6.61
C GLY A 324 -24.22 19.26 -6.15
N SER A 325 -24.73 20.10 -7.06
CA SER A 325 -25.44 21.34 -6.70
C SER A 325 -26.58 21.11 -5.71
N THR A 326 -27.25 19.95 -5.74
CA THR A 326 -28.29 19.55 -4.78
C THR A 326 -27.79 19.65 -3.33
N LEU A 327 -26.59 19.15 -3.04
CA LEU A 327 -26.03 19.15 -1.69
C LEU A 327 -25.52 20.54 -1.30
N VAL A 328 -24.92 21.28 -2.25
CA VAL A 328 -24.46 22.66 -2.03
C VAL A 328 -25.62 23.60 -1.74
N GLN A 329 -26.75 23.45 -2.42
CA GLN A 329 -27.95 24.26 -2.18
C GLN A 329 -28.58 23.98 -0.82
N ALA A 330 -28.56 22.72 -0.39
CA ALA A 330 -29.04 22.33 0.94
C ALA A 330 -28.12 22.83 2.07
N ASP A 331 -26.83 22.98 1.80
CA ASP A 331 -25.81 23.40 2.78
C ASP A 331 -24.69 24.23 2.12
N PRO A 332 -24.95 25.55 1.90
CA PRO A 332 -24.05 26.41 1.14
C PRO A 332 -22.67 26.61 1.79
N PHE A 333 -21.63 26.66 0.96
CA PHE A 333 -20.27 27.05 1.32
C PHE A 333 -19.61 27.84 0.19
N THR A 334 -18.44 28.42 0.43
CA THR A 334 -17.69 29.19 -0.59
C THR A 334 -17.23 28.29 -1.73
N CYS A 335 -17.89 28.38 -2.88
CA CYS A 335 -17.61 27.55 -4.06
C CYS A 335 -17.78 28.31 -5.39
N GLU A 336 -17.77 29.65 -5.35
CA GLU A 336 -17.89 30.48 -6.54
C GLU A 336 -16.73 30.21 -7.51
N GLY A 337 -17.06 29.96 -8.78
CA GLY A 337 -16.07 29.68 -9.83
C GLY A 337 -15.44 28.28 -9.75
N LEU A 338 -15.81 27.44 -8.79
CA LEU A 338 -15.30 26.07 -8.71
C LEU A 338 -16.02 25.16 -9.71
N HIS A 339 -15.22 24.49 -10.55
CA HIS A 339 -15.68 23.41 -11.40
C HIS A 339 -15.85 22.14 -10.57
N GLY A 340 -16.88 21.36 -10.86
CA GLY A 340 -16.93 20.02 -10.31
C GLY A 340 -15.92 19.10 -10.97
N PHE A 341 -15.76 17.90 -10.40
CA PHE A 341 -14.93 16.85 -10.97
C PHE A 341 -15.74 15.59 -11.23
N ASN A 342 -15.23 14.79 -12.14
CA ASN A 342 -15.72 13.47 -12.47
C ASN A 342 -15.17 12.42 -11.51
N GLY A 343 -16.04 11.58 -10.94
CA GLY A 343 -15.67 10.56 -9.96
C GLY A 343 -15.04 9.29 -10.54
N GLY A 344 -14.97 9.15 -11.87
CA GLY A 344 -14.51 7.94 -12.53
C GLY A 344 -13.02 7.65 -12.34
N LEU A 345 -12.20 8.66 -12.02
CA LEU A 345 -10.81 8.48 -11.64
C LEU A 345 -10.54 9.34 -10.40
N LEU A 346 -10.26 8.69 -9.27
CA LEU A 346 -10.01 9.36 -7.99
C LEU A 346 -8.67 8.90 -7.40
N LEU A 347 -7.77 9.85 -7.23
CA LEU A 347 -6.52 9.69 -6.51
C LEU A 347 -6.72 10.05 -5.03
N VAL A 348 -6.36 9.11 -4.16
CA VAL A 348 -6.19 9.33 -2.72
C VAL A 348 -4.70 9.10 -2.38
N PRO A 349 -3.95 10.15 -1.99
CA PRO A 349 -2.52 10.01 -1.74
C PRO A 349 -2.17 8.97 -0.68
N ASN A 350 -2.92 8.94 0.42
CA ASN A 350 -2.82 7.92 1.46
C ASN A 350 -4.05 7.97 2.40
N MET A 351 -4.41 6.85 3.03
CA MET A 351 -5.55 6.84 3.96
C MET A 351 -5.24 7.54 5.30
N ALA A 352 -3.99 7.55 5.76
CA ALA A 352 -3.62 8.16 7.04
C ALA A 352 -4.02 9.65 7.12
N ASP A 353 -3.81 10.38 6.03
CA ASP A 353 -4.08 11.81 5.94
C ASP A 353 -5.51 12.09 5.40
N HIS A 354 -6.07 11.22 4.56
CA HIS A 354 -7.30 11.52 3.80
C HIS A 354 -8.55 10.72 4.20
N ALA A 355 -8.43 9.64 4.97
CA ALA A 355 -9.56 8.75 5.28
C ALA A 355 -10.75 9.49 5.92
N ARG A 356 -10.49 10.48 6.78
CA ARG A 356 -11.55 11.24 7.45
C ARG A 356 -12.48 11.98 6.46
N TYR A 357 -11.95 12.45 5.34
CA TYR A 357 -12.70 13.19 4.33
C TYR A 357 -13.52 12.25 3.45
N ILE A 358 -12.92 11.14 3.00
CA ILE A 358 -13.65 10.14 2.22
C ILE A 358 -14.75 9.45 3.05
N ARG A 359 -14.48 9.17 4.33
CA ARG A 359 -15.48 8.65 5.27
C ARG A 359 -16.62 9.64 5.49
N ALA A 360 -16.35 10.95 5.50
CA ALA A 360 -17.40 11.96 5.56
C ALA A 360 -18.27 11.95 4.28
N ALA A 361 -17.71 11.67 3.10
CA ALA A 361 -18.48 11.54 1.86
C ALA A 361 -19.43 10.33 1.92
N TYR A 362 -18.93 9.18 2.39
CA TYR A 362 -19.77 7.99 2.63
C TYR A 362 -20.88 8.26 3.64
N GLN A 363 -20.55 8.89 4.77
CA GLN A 363 -21.55 9.24 5.79
C GLN A 363 -22.59 10.23 5.26
N THR A 364 -22.19 11.17 4.40
CA THR A 364 -23.09 12.10 3.72
C THR A 364 -24.06 11.34 2.82
N LEU A 365 -23.55 10.43 1.99
CA LEU A 365 -24.39 9.58 1.12
C LEU A 365 -25.45 8.82 1.93
N VAL A 366 -25.02 8.12 2.98
CA VAL A 366 -25.92 7.29 3.81
C VAL A 366 -26.97 8.15 4.52
N ARG A 367 -26.57 9.25 5.16
CA ARG A 367 -27.48 10.11 5.92
C ARG A 367 -28.49 10.80 4.99
N TYR A 368 -28.01 11.42 3.92
CA TYR A 368 -28.86 12.16 2.99
C TYR A 368 -29.88 11.25 2.31
N THR A 369 -29.46 10.07 1.85
CA THR A 369 -30.37 9.11 1.22
C THR A 369 -31.33 8.44 2.21
N SER A 370 -30.97 8.34 3.49
CA SER A 370 -31.86 7.85 4.54
C SER A 370 -32.96 8.87 4.87
N GLU A 371 -32.64 10.17 4.82
CA GLU A 371 -33.59 11.25 5.11
C GLU A 371 -34.49 11.59 3.91
N HIS A 372 -33.90 11.69 2.71
CA HIS A 372 -34.59 12.17 1.50
C HIS A 372 -34.93 11.05 0.50
N GLY A 373 -34.59 9.81 0.81
CA GLY A 373 -34.82 8.63 -0.02
C GLY A 373 -33.64 8.29 -0.94
N ARG A 374 -33.58 7.03 -1.38
CA ARG A 374 -32.44 6.47 -2.13
C ARG A 374 -32.15 7.16 -3.47
N LYS A 375 -33.13 7.82 -4.09
CA LYS A 375 -32.99 8.50 -5.40
C LYS A 375 -32.83 10.03 -5.29
N SER A 376 -32.55 10.54 -4.09
CA SER A 376 -32.51 11.98 -3.80
C SER A 376 -31.27 12.71 -4.32
N ILE A 377 -30.24 11.97 -4.74
CA ILE A 377 -28.99 12.52 -5.31
C ILE A 377 -28.88 12.00 -6.76
N PRO A 378 -28.99 12.86 -7.79
CA PRO A 378 -28.99 12.42 -9.18
C PRO A 378 -27.69 11.72 -9.61
N PHE A 379 -26.55 12.20 -9.09
CA PHE A 379 -25.21 11.65 -9.35
C PHE A 379 -24.55 11.26 -8.04
N TYR A 380 -25.10 10.23 -7.39
CA TYR A 380 -24.79 9.72 -6.05
C TYR A 380 -23.39 10.03 -5.50
N ASP A 381 -22.40 9.22 -5.88
CA ASP A 381 -21.04 9.22 -5.36
C ASP A 381 -20.25 10.46 -5.81
N GLN A 382 -20.38 10.86 -7.07
CA GLN A 382 -19.72 12.04 -7.63
C GLN A 382 -20.17 13.32 -6.90
N SER A 383 -21.48 13.48 -6.67
CA SER A 383 -22.05 14.62 -5.97
C SER A 383 -21.55 14.72 -4.53
N VAL A 384 -21.56 13.62 -3.78
CA VAL A 384 -21.10 13.63 -2.38
C VAL A 384 -19.59 13.84 -2.29
N LEU A 385 -18.81 13.29 -3.22
CA LEU A 385 -17.36 13.51 -3.26
C LEU A 385 -17.04 14.98 -3.57
N ASN A 386 -17.69 15.56 -4.57
CA ASN A 386 -17.55 16.99 -4.89
C ASN A 386 -17.88 17.84 -3.66
N TYR A 387 -19.08 17.66 -3.09
CA TYR A 387 -19.51 18.42 -1.93
C TYR A 387 -18.53 18.28 -0.75
N THR A 388 -18.17 17.05 -0.36
CA THR A 388 -17.36 16.81 0.83
C THR A 388 -15.90 17.26 0.66
N LEU A 389 -15.25 16.93 -0.45
CA LEU A 389 -13.83 17.24 -0.63
C LEU A 389 -13.58 18.74 -0.80
N TYR A 390 -14.46 19.45 -1.52
CA TYR A 390 -14.37 20.91 -1.60
C TYR A 390 -14.69 21.58 -0.26
N LYS A 391 -15.78 21.16 0.41
CA LYS A 391 -16.18 21.77 1.69
C LYS A 391 -15.13 21.59 2.78
N LEU A 392 -14.39 20.49 2.76
CA LEU A 392 -13.35 20.16 3.75
C LEU A 392 -11.93 20.52 3.29
N ASP A 393 -11.79 21.23 2.17
CA ASP A 393 -10.52 21.70 1.60
C ASP A 393 -9.48 20.58 1.35
N ASP A 394 -9.96 19.40 0.93
CA ASP A 394 -9.14 18.22 0.62
C ASP A 394 -9.21 17.83 -0.87
N PHE A 395 -9.28 18.82 -1.75
CA PHE A 395 -9.28 18.60 -3.19
C PHE A 395 -8.28 19.49 -3.93
N ASP A 396 -7.58 18.88 -4.90
CA ASP A 396 -6.81 19.55 -5.95
C ASP A 396 -6.97 18.75 -7.25
N GLY A 397 -7.59 19.36 -8.27
CA GLY A 397 -7.89 18.68 -9.53
C GLY A 397 -6.69 18.56 -10.48
N GLU A 398 -5.61 19.31 -10.25
CA GLU A 398 -4.50 19.40 -11.21
C GLU A 398 -3.78 18.06 -11.46
N PRO A 399 -3.41 17.28 -10.41
CA PRO A 399 -2.66 16.04 -10.60
C PRO A 399 -3.35 15.01 -11.48
N VAL A 400 -4.67 14.82 -11.38
CA VAL A 400 -5.37 13.85 -12.23
C VAL A 400 -5.76 14.46 -13.59
N SER A 401 -6.20 15.71 -13.61
CA SER A 401 -6.61 16.38 -14.85
C SER A 401 -5.46 16.51 -15.87
N ALA A 402 -4.23 16.74 -15.41
CA ALA A 402 -3.06 16.83 -16.31
C ALA A 402 -2.80 15.52 -17.09
N HIS A 403 -3.26 14.39 -16.55
CA HIS A 403 -3.02 13.06 -17.09
C HIS A 403 -4.24 12.40 -17.73
N THR A 404 -5.40 13.06 -17.70
CA THR A 404 -6.65 12.46 -18.16
C THR A 404 -7.18 13.14 -19.42
N GLN A 405 -7.57 12.34 -20.40
CA GLN A 405 -8.33 12.77 -21.57
C GLN A 405 -9.76 12.24 -21.52
N ILE A 406 -10.67 12.93 -22.19
CA ILE A 406 -12.01 12.43 -22.47
C ILE A 406 -11.94 11.69 -23.80
N GLY A 407 -12.33 10.42 -23.82
CA GLY A 407 -12.38 9.59 -25.01
C GLY A 407 -13.79 9.45 -25.54
N GLY A 408 -13.95 9.50 -26.86
CA GLY A 408 -15.20 9.16 -27.52
C GLY A 408 -15.33 9.72 -28.92
N TYR A 409 -16.49 9.51 -29.55
CA TYR A 409 -16.74 9.98 -30.92
C TYR A 409 -16.57 11.49 -31.06
N ASP A 410 -17.11 12.26 -30.10
CA ASP A 410 -17.01 13.72 -30.07
C ASP A 410 -15.66 14.24 -29.52
N HIS A 411 -14.84 13.33 -28.98
CA HIS A 411 -13.53 13.63 -28.40
C HIS A 411 -12.51 12.58 -28.86
N PRO A 412 -12.10 12.61 -30.15
CA PRO A 412 -11.15 11.65 -30.67
C PRO A 412 -9.82 11.77 -29.93
N THR A 413 -9.31 10.63 -29.48
CA THR A 413 -8.00 10.51 -28.83
C THR A 413 -7.00 9.89 -29.79
N ASP A 414 -5.75 10.35 -29.73
CA ASP A 414 -4.67 9.90 -30.61
C ASP A 414 -3.68 9.03 -29.80
N PRO A 415 -3.60 7.72 -30.07
CA PRO A 415 -2.64 6.81 -29.43
C PRO A 415 -1.16 7.24 -29.56
N ALA A 416 -0.82 8.11 -30.51
CA ALA A 416 0.53 8.65 -30.65
C ALA A 416 0.88 9.70 -29.56
N TYR A 417 -0.11 10.22 -28.83
CA TYR A 417 0.06 11.26 -27.82
C TYR A 417 -0.59 10.88 -26.46
N PRO A 418 -0.13 9.80 -25.81
CA PRO A 418 -0.74 9.31 -24.58
C PRO A 418 -0.54 10.26 -23.40
N ARG A 419 -1.54 10.37 -22.51
CA ARG A 419 -1.49 11.28 -21.33
C ARG A 419 -1.42 10.58 -19.97
N GLY A 420 -1.75 9.31 -19.89
CA GLY A 420 -1.93 8.57 -18.64
C GLY A 420 -3.21 7.77 -18.70
N PHE A 421 -4.32 8.49 -18.83
CA PHE A 421 -5.67 7.97 -18.69
C PHE A 421 -6.60 8.52 -19.78
N ILE A 422 -7.49 7.68 -20.27
CA ILE A 422 -8.59 8.08 -21.15
C ILE A 422 -9.89 7.56 -20.58
N HIS A 423 -10.79 8.48 -20.27
CA HIS A 423 -12.09 8.14 -19.72
C HIS A 423 -13.15 8.17 -20.83
N PHE A 424 -13.71 6.99 -21.17
CA PHE A 424 -14.68 6.81 -22.26
C PHE A 424 -16.14 7.04 -21.82
N TRP A 425 -16.42 8.02 -20.97
CA TRP A 425 -17.74 8.17 -20.36
C TRP A 425 -18.83 8.64 -21.33
N ASN A 426 -18.47 9.37 -22.41
CA ASN A 426 -19.41 9.98 -23.36
C ASN A 426 -19.62 9.16 -24.66
N THR A 427 -19.48 7.83 -24.60
CA THR A 427 -19.63 6.95 -25.77
C THR A 427 -20.63 5.82 -25.51
N ALA A 428 -21.45 5.48 -26.50
CA ALA A 428 -22.45 4.40 -26.38
C ALA A 428 -21.79 3.01 -26.29
N GLU A 429 -20.84 2.71 -27.18
CA GLU A 429 -20.12 1.43 -27.24
C GLU A 429 -18.70 1.54 -26.66
N LYS A 430 -18.62 1.95 -25.38
CA LYS A 430 -17.34 2.26 -24.71
C LYS A 430 -16.28 1.17 -24.89
N HIS A 431 -16.63 -0.09 -24.65
CA HIS A 431 -15.70 -1.22 -24.74
C HIS A 431 -15.09 -1.41 -26.14
N LEU A 432 -15.83 -1.10 -27.22
CA LEU A 432 -15.30 -1.18 -28.59
C LEU A 432 -14.34 -0.04 -28.88
N ALA A 433 -14.67 1.18 -28.43
CA ALA A 433 -13.79 2.34 -28.56
C ALA A 433 -12.48 2.15 -27.77
N MET A 434 -12.57 1.64 -26.54
CA MET A 434 -11.41 1.26 -25.72
C MET A 434 -10.54 0.24 -26.45
N ARG A 435 -11.14 -0.84 -26.97
CA ARG A 435 -10.39 -1.89 -27.68
C ARG A 435 -9.66 -1.33 -28.89
N ALA A 436 -10.34 -0.54 -29.72
CA ALA A 436 -9.74 0.05 -30.91
C ALA A 436 -8.54 0.94 -30.55
N TYR A 437 -8.66 1.76 -29.51
CA TYR A 437 -7.58 2.59 -29.02
C TYR A 437 -6.39 1.75 -28.52
N ILE A 438 -6.64 0.76 -27.66
CA ILE A 438 -5.57 -0.07 -27.08
C ILE A 438 -4.85 -0.87 -28.18
N ASP A 439 -5.58 -1.44 -29.16
CA ASP A 439 -4.97 -2.21 -30.25
C ASP A 439 -4.04 -1.36 -31.12
N GLU A 440 -4.32 -0.07 -31.27
CA GLU A 440 -3.45 0.88 -31.97
C GLU A 440 -2.26 1.31 -31.10
N ALA A 441 -2.50 1.63 -29.82
CA ALA A 441 -1.45 1.97 -28.86
C ALA A 441 -0.42 0.85 -28.68
N GLU A 442 -0.88 -0.41 -28.60
CA GLU A 442 0.00 -1.59 -28.50
C GLU A 442 0.88 -1.74 -29.74
N LYS A 443 0.35 -1.50 -30.94
CA LYS A 443 1.15 -1.53 -32.19
C LYS A 443 2.22 -0.45 -32.19
N LEU A 444 1.87 0.77 -31.79
CA LEU A 444 2.82 1.89 -31.73
C LEU A 444 3.92 1.65 -30.68
N SER A 445 3.61 0.98 -29.57
CA SER A 445 4.60 0.67 -28.53
C SER A 445 5.63 -0.40 -28.93
N GLN A 446 5.34 -1.17 -29.99
CA GLN A 446 6.19 -2.25 -30.51
C GLN A 446 7.04 -1.84 -31.72
N ALA A 447 6.71 -0.71 -32.35
CA ALA A 447 7.44 -0.12 -33.47
C ALA A 447 8.59 0.77 -32.98
#